data_AF-A0A0L1LKP2-F1
#
_entry.id   AF-A0A0L1LKP2-F1
#
_cell.length_a   1.000
_cell.length_b   1.000
_cell.length_c   1.000
_cell.angle_alpha   90.00
_cell.angle_beta   90.00
_cell.angle_gamma   90.00
#
_symmetry.space_group_name_H-M   'P 1'
#
loop_
_entity.id
_entity.type
_entity.pdbx_description
1 polymer ?
#
loop_
_entity_poly.entity_id
_entity_poly.type
_entity_poly.pdbx_seq_one_letter_code
_entity_poly.pdbx_strand_id
1 'polypeptide(L)'
;PNSPLAGGSSLSVKIDDAKGGNYEKLEVDGKSADTSVTDTQDTTNLSLTATGVVDEGGQITYTATLTNAAGTPVTVTLSNG
;
A
#
# COMPACT_ATOMS: atom_id res chain seq x y z
N PRO A 1 -1.56 10.41 12.82
CA PRO A 1 -2.09 9.03 12.87
C PRO A 1 -1.87 8.33 11.52
N ASN A 2 -1.05 7.28 11.50
CA ASN A 2 -0.81 6.46 10.31
C ASN A 2 -2.04 5.58 10.05
N SER A 3 -2.68 5.72 8.88
CA SER A 3 -3.77 4.85 8.46
C SER A 3 -3.20 3.80 7.51
N PRO A 4 -3.57 2.51 7.61
CA PRO A 4 -3.07 1.47 6.71
C PRO A 4 -3.44 1.67 5.23
N LEU A 5 -4.26 2.67 4.89
CA LEU A 5 -4.62 3.07 3.53
C LEU A 5 -4.21 4.52 3.17
N ALA A 6 -3.74 5.30 4.14
CA ALA A 6 -3.26 6.66 3.91
C ALA A 6 -1.78 6.70 4.24
N GLY A 7 -0.98 6.56 3.18
CA GLY A 7 0.42 6.15 3.22
C GLY A 7 1.39 7.00 4.04
N GLY A 8 2.63 6.49 4.05
CA GLY A 8 3.67 6.78 5.03
C GLY A 8 3.96 8.26 5.31
N SER A 9 4.35 8.52 6.56
CA SER A 9 4.68 9.83 7.08
C SER A 9 6.18 10.11 7.04
N SER A 10 6.56 11.37 6.78
CA SER A 10 7.93 11.85 6.98
C SER A 10 8.07 12.64 8.28
N LEU A 11 9.19 12.46 8.97
CA LEU A 11 9.59 13.26 10.12
C LEU A 11 10.92 13.95 9.82
N SER A 12 11.00 15.25 10.11
CA SER A 12 12.22 16.04 9.99
C SER A 12 12.52 16.69 11.34
N VAL A 13 13.74 16.53 11.83
CA VAL A 13 14.22 17.14 13.07
C VAL A 13 15.50 17.91 12.78
N LYS A 14 15.59 19.15 13.26
CA LYS A 14 16.79 19.96 13.17
C LYS A 14 17.17 20.54 14.52
N ILE A 15 18.43 20.94 14.63
CA ILE A 15 18.90 21.74 15.76
C ILE A 15 18.41 23.18 15.52
N ASP A 16 17.62 23.71 16.46
CA ASP A 16 17.00 25.03 16.33
C ASP A 16 17.86 26.14 16.96
N ASP A 17 18.58 25.83 18.04
CA ASP A 17 19.50 26.74 18.72
C ASP A 17 20.54 25.97 19.52
N ALA A 18 21.68 26.60 19.80
CA ALA A 18 22.67 26.14 20.77
C ALA A 18 23.19 27.32 21.60
N LYS A 19 23.18 27.17 22.93
CA LYS A 19 23.65 28.20 23.87
C LYS A 19 25.01 27.84 24.44
N GLY A 20 25.96 28.79 24.44
CA GLY A 20 27.33 28.59 24.91
C GLY A 20 28.36 29.31 24.03
N GLY A 21 29.62 28.86 24.06
CA GLY A 21 30.68 29.38 23.18
C GLY A 21 31.52 30.51 23.76
N ASN A 22 31.54 30.70 25.09
CA ASN A 22 32.18 31.82 25.78
C ASN A 22 33.50 32.33 25.15
N TYR A 23 34.40 31.43 24.72
CA TYR A 23 35.66 31.79 24.02
C TYR A 23 35.83 31.10 22.65
N GLU A 24 34.88 30.26 22.23
CA GLU A 24 34.94 29.51 20.98
C GLU A 24 33.72 29.81 20.11
N LYS A 25 33.97 30.02 18.81
CA LYS A 25 32.89 30.16 17.84
C LYS A 25 32.07 28.87 17.77
N LEU A 26 30.87 28.89 18.33
CA LEU A 26 29.91 27.78 18.26
C LEU A 26 28.98 27.99 17.08
N GLU A 27 29.07 27.13 16.08
CA GLU A 27 28.16 27.14 14.93
C GLU A 27 27.27 25.90 14.95
N VAL A 28 25.97 26.13 14.74
CA VAL A 28 24.99 25.07 14.57
C VAL A 28 24.93 24.71 13.09
N ASP A 29 25.19 23.45 12.76
CA ASP A 29 24.79 22.91 11.47
C ASP A 29 23.27 22.69 11.49
N GLY A 30 22.55 23.57 10.79
CA GLY A 30 21.09 23.54 10.69
C GLY A 30 20.54 22.46 9.76
N LYS A 31 21.40 21.57 9.23
CA LYS A 31 20.95 20.46 8.39
C LYS A 31 20.02 19.54 9.17
N SER A 32 18.81 19.35 8.63
CA SER A 32 17.84 18.42 9.20
C SER A 32 18.32 16.98 9.08
N ALA A 33 17.97 16.17 10.08
CA ALA A 33 17.89 14.74 9.96
C ALA A 33 16.47 14.36 9.52
N ASP A 34 16.36 13.71 8.37
CA ASP A 34 15.08 13.32 7.77
C ASP A 34 14.88 11.81 7.87
N THR A 35 13.67 11.39 8.23
CA THR A 35 13.25 9.99 8.23
C THR A 35 11.95 9.87 7.45
N SER A 36 11.96 9.06 6.39
CA SER A 36 10.78 8.79 5.57
C SER A 36 10.25 7.39 5.83
N VAL A 37 8.94 7.28 6.06
CA VAL A 37 8.23 6.01 5.99
C VAL A 37 7.64 5.88 4.59
N THR A 38 7.99 4.82 3.88
CA THR A 38 7.38 4.47 2.59
C THR A 38 6.34 3.40 2.84
N ASP A 39 5.13 3.62 2.31
CA ASP A 39 4.07 2.61 2.34
C ASP A 39 4.02 1.84 1.02
N THR A 40 3.58 0.59 1.07
CA THR A 40 3.45 -0.28 -0.09
C THR A 40 1.99 -0.48 -0.43
N GLN A 41 1.61 -0.19 -1.67
CA GLN A 41 0.24 -0.41 -2.12
C GLN A 41 0.01 -1.89 -2.44
N ASP A 42 -0.86 -2.54 -1.67
CA ASP A 42 -1.31 -3.91 -1.94
C ASP A 42 -2.60 -3.91 -2.77
N THR A 43 -2.49 -4.22 -4.05
CA THR A 43 -3.66 -4.34 -4.94
C THR A 43 -4.13 -5.79 -5.03
N THR A 44 -5.41 -6.02 -4.76
CA THR A 44 -6.07 -7.32 -5.01
C THR A 44 -6.74 -7.30 -6.38
N ASN A 45 -6.32 -8.19 -7.28
CA ASN A 45 -6.91 -8.35 -8.60
C ASN A 45 -7.78 -9.60 -8.65
N LEU A 46 -8.83 -9.58 -9.47
CA LEU A 46 -9.71 -10.72 -9.75
C LEU A 46 -9.54 -11.13 -11.21
N SER A 47 -9.26 -12.41 -11.45
CA SER A 47 -9.31 -13.05 -12.77
C SER A 47 -10.47 -14.04 -12.82
N LEU A 48 -11.19 -14.09 -13.95
CA LEU A 48 -12.28 -15.02 -14.19
C LEU A 48 -11.98 -15.83 -15.46
N THR A 49 -11.95 -17.16 -15.33
CA THR A 49 -11.77 -18.09 -16.45
C THR A 49 -12.96 -19.04 -16.54
N ALA A 50 -13.36 -19.39 -17.75
CA ALA A 50 -14.34 -20.44 -18.01
C ALA A 50 -13.66 -21.69 -18.57
N THR A 51 -14.24 -22.86 -18.35
CA THR A 51 -13.95 -24.02 -19.19
C THR A 51 -14.25 -23.69 -20.65
N GLY A 52 -13.48 -24.28 -21.57
CA GLY A 52 -13.58 -24.01 -23.01
C GLY A 52 -14.89 -24.47 -23.64
N VAL A 53 -14.85 -24.87 -24.92
CA VAL A 53 -16.05 -25.31 -25.64
C VAL A 53 -16.67 -26.51 -24.93
N VAL A 54 -17.97 -26.41 -24.64
CA VAL A 54 -18.79 -27.51 -24.13
C VAL A 54 -19.75 -27.94 -25.23
N ASP A 55 -20.01 -29.24 -25.31
CA ASP A 55 -21.04 -29.77 -26.20
C ASP A 55 -22.44 -29.37 -25.71
N GLU A 56 -23.46 -29.51 -26.56
CA GLU A 56 -24.85 -29.28 -26.17
C GLU A 56 -25.23 -30.14 -24.96
N GLY A 57 -25.78 -29.48 -23.92
CA GLY A 57 -26.10 -30.11 -22.64
C GLY A 57 -24.90 -30.25 -21.69
N GLY A 58 -23.70 -29.79 -22.08
CA GLY A 58 -22.53 -29.73 -21.24
C GLY A 58 -22.60 -28.62 -20.17
N GLN A 59 -21.81 -28.77 -19.10
CA GLN A 59 -21.71 -27.79 -18.03
C GLN A 59 -20.48 -26.90 -18.21
N ILE A 60 -20.65 -25.58 -18.15
CA ILE A 60 -19.55 -24.61 -18.12
C ILE A 60 -19.19 -24.33 -16.66
N THR A 61 -17.92 -24.49 -16.30
CA THR A 61 -17.40 -24.12 -14.98
C THR A 61 -16.65 -22.80 -15.06
N TYR A 62 -17.04 -21.84 -14.23
CA TYR A 62 -16.33 -20.59 -14.05
C TYR A 62 -15.44 -20.65 -12.80
N THR A 63 -14.17 -20.27 -12.94
CA THR A 63 -13.21 -20.18 -11.85
C THR A 63 -12.77 -18.73 -11.67
N ALA A 64 -13.06 -18.19 -10.48
CA ALA A 64 -12.60 -16.88 -10.04
C ALA A 64 -11.33 -17.03 -9.18
N THR A 65 -10.29 -16.26 -9.46
CA THR A 65 -9.04 -16.29 -8.69
C THR A 65 -8.65 -14.88 -8.27
N LEU A 66 -8.41 -14.70 -6.97
CA LEU A 66 -7.88 -13.46 -6.40
C LEU A 66 -6.38 -13.58 -6.22
N THR A 67 -5.64 -12.49 -6.46
CA THR A 67 -4.19 -12.46 -6.21
C THR A 67 -3.83 -12.45 -4.73
N ASN A 68 -4.75 -12.00 -3.88
CA ASN A 68 -4.62 -11.96 -2.42
C ASN A 68 -5.85 -12.60 -1.76
N ALA A 69 -5.72 -13.02 -0.51
CA ALA A 69 -6.85 -13.53 0.26
C ALA A 69 -7.95 -12.45 0.43
N ALA A 70 -9.21 -12.88 0.37
CA ALA A 70 -10.34 -11.97 0.62
C ALA A 70 -10.41 -11.61 2.10
N GLY A 71 -10.39 -10.31 2.42
CA GLY A 71 -10.59 -9.82 3.79
C GLY A 71 -12.06 -9.72 4.21
N THR A 72 -12.98 -9.67 3.24
CA THR A 72 -14.43 -9.56 3.42
C THR A 72 -15.16 -10.44 2.39
N PRO A 73 -16.48 -10.71 2.57
CA PRO A 73 -17.24 -11.48 1.58
C PRO A 73 -17.17 -10.87 0.18
N VAL A 74 -17.00 -11.73 -0.83
CA VAL A 74 -16.91 -11.36 -2.25
C VAL A 74 -18.19 -11.76 -2.97
N THR A 75 -18.78 -10.84 -3.72
CA THR A 75 -19.94 -11.10 -4.59
C THR A 75 -19.51 -11.00 -6.05
N VAL A 76 -19.79 -12.02 -6.84
CA VAL A 76 -19.57 -12.04 -8.29
C VAL A 76 -20.92 -12.09 -8.99
N THR A 77 -21.16 -11.16 -9.91
CA THR A 77 -22.39 -11.12 -10.73
C THR A 77 -22.03 -11.45 -12.17
N LEU A 78 -22.56 -12.55 -12.69
CA LEU A 78 -22.50 -12.87 -14.12
C LEU A 78 -23.81 -12.43 -14.79
N SER A 79 -23.70 -11.58 -15.81
CA SER A 79 -24.82 -11.05 -16.57
C SER A 79 -25.27 -11.96 -17.71
N ASN A 80 -24.45 -12.95 -18.05
CA ASN A 80 -24.69 -13.96 -19.07
C ASN A 80 -24.75 -15.35 -18.42
N GLY A 81 -25.92 -15.67 -17.86
CA GLY A 81 -26.38 -17.05 -17.75
C GLY A 81 -27.23 -17.35 -18.96
#